data_AF-A0A139WJL1-F1
#
_entry.id   AF-A0A139WJL1-F1
#
_cell.length_a   1.000
_cell.length_b   1.000
_cell.length_c   1.000
_cell.angle_alpha   90.00
_cell.angle_beta   90.00
_cell.angle_gamma   90.00
#
_symmetry.space_group_name_H-M   'P 1'
#
loop_
_entity.id
_entity.type
_entity.pdbx_description
1 polymer ?
#
loop_
_entity_poly.entity_id
_entity_poly.type
_entity_poly.pdbx_seq_one_letter_code
_entity_poly.pdbx_strand_id
1 'polypeptide(L)' 'MKFSAITLAVFVFLEFVYTKEVDCGDREFICYDEKRFYQCVQVRKNRRLVLGQLQNCPQGLICKHNGTLECEEPDP' A
#
# COMPACT_ATOMS: atom_id res chain seq x y z
N MET A 1 1.30 23.44 -38.18
CA MET A 1 2.02 22.93 -36.99
C MET A 1 1.76 21.43 -36.90
N LYS A 2 2.73 20.61 -37.31
CA LYS A 2 2.62 19.14 -37.24
C LYS A 2 3.14 18.71 -35.88
N PHE A 3 2.25 18.60 -34.90
CA PHE A 3 2.61 18.02 -33.61
C PHE A 3 2.90 16.54 -33.84
N SER A 4 4.18 16.19 -33.75
CA SER A 4 4.67 14.83 -33.96
C SER A 4 4.09 13.95 -32.85
N ALA A 5 3.31 12.93 -33.19
CA ALA A 5 2.67 12.01 -32.24
C ALA A 5 3.67 11.24 -31.36
N ILE A 6 4.97 11.33 -31.69
CA ILE A 6 6.07 10.59 -31.06
C ILE A 6 6.41 11.15 -29.66
N THR A 7 6.09 12.42 -29.36
CA THR A 7 6.43 13.03 -28.06
C THR A 7 5.47 12.67 -26.92
N LEU A 8 4.31 12.07 -27.20
CA LEU A 8 3.32 11.71 -26.18
C LEU A 8 3.53 10.32 -25.56
N ALA A 9 4.33 9.46 -26.19
CA ALA A 9 4.54 8.08 -25.73
C ALA A 9 5.57 7.95 -24.58
N VAL A 10 6.39 8.98 -24.34
CA VAL A 10 7.53 8.89 -23.41
C VAL A 10 7.13 9.20 -21.95
N PHE A 11 6.02 9.89 -21.71
CA PHE A 11 5.63 10.30 -20.35
C PHE A 11 4.84 9.24 -19.56
N VAL A 12 4.49 8.11 -20.15
CA VAL A 12 3.59 7.11 -19.51
C VAL A 12 4.36 6.01 -18.76
N PHE A 13 5.70 5.96 -18.84
CA PHE A 13 6.48 4.83 -18.31
C PHE A 13 7.18 5.07 -16.96
N LEU A 14 6.86 6.15 -16.24
CA LEU A 14 7.58 6.53 -15.01
C LEU A 14 6.75 6.43 -13.72
N GLU A 15 5.69 5.61 -13.68
CA GLU A 15 5.20 5.10 -12.39
C GLU A 15 6.02 3.85 -12.00
N PHE A 16 7.31 4.07 -11.78
CA PHE A 16 8.16 3.08 -11.12
C PHE A 16 7.66 3.01 -9.68
N VAL A 17 6.70 2.12 -9.42
CA VAL A 17 6.16 1.84 -8.09
C VAL A 17 7.35 1.45 -7.21
N TYR A 18 7.79 2.39 -6.38
CA TYR A 18 8.78 2.15 -5.34
C TYR A 18 8.11 1.27 -4.29
N THR A 19 8.06 -0.03 -4.55
CA THR A 19 7.61 -1.02 -3.58
C THR A 19 8.72 -1.13 -2.55
N LYS A 20 8.59 -0.38 -1.45
CA LYS A 20 9.51 -0.53 -0.32
C LYS A 20 9.28 -1.93 0.26
N GLU A 21 10.25 -2.82 0.12
CA GLU A 21 10.22 -4.12 0.78
C GLU A 21 10.33 -3.91 2.29
N VAL A 22 9.19 -3.88 2.97
CA VAL A 22 9.10 -3.87 4.43
C VAL A 22 8.73 -5.27 4.88
N ASP A 23 9.55 -5.85 5.77
CA ASP A 23 9.24 -7.14 6.40
C ASP A 23 8.12 -6.94 7.43
N CYS A 24 7.00 -7.64 7.24
CA CYS A 24 5.85 -7.57 8.12
C CYS A 24 5.89 -8.60 9.27
N GLY A 25 6.89 -9.49 9.29
CA GLY A 25 6.90 -10.65 10.17
C GLY A 25 5.67 -11.54 9.92
N ASP A 26 4.91 -11.81 10.97
CA ASP A 26 3.71 -12.65 10.92
C ASP A 26 2.40 -11.86 10.70
N ARG A 27 2.49 -10.53 10.55
CA ARG A 27 1.30 -9.68 10.43
C ARG A 27 0.70 -9.71 9.02
N GLU A 28 -0.61 -9.52 8.93
CA GLU A 28 -1.35 -9.51 7.65
C GLU A 28 -1.40 -8.09 7.04
N PHE A 29 -1.23 -7.08 7.88
CA PHE A 29 -1.15 -5.67 7.51
C PHE A 29 -0.26 -4.91 8.51
N ILE A 30 0.19 -3.72 8.10
CA ILE A 30 0.87 -2.75 8.97
C ILE A 30 0.25 -1.37 8.75
N CYS A 31 0.04 -0.59 9.81
CA CYS A 31 -0.45 0.77 9.66
C CYS A 31 0.71 1.70 9.33
N TYR A 32 0.53 2.53 8.30
CA TYR A 32 1.44 3.63 8.02
C TYR A 32 1.09 4.84 8.91
N ASP A 33 -0.21 5.13 9.04
CA ASP A 33 -0.79 6.07 9.98
C ASP A 33 -2.22 5.65 10.35
N GLU A 34 -2.94 6.49 11.08
CA GLU A 34 -4.31 6.19 11.54
C GLU A 34 -5.32 5.98 10.42
N LYS A 35 -5.06 6.40 9.18
CA LYS A 35 -6.00 6.28 8.07
C LYS A 35 -5.46 5.45 6.92
N ARG A 36 -4.23 4.94 7.01
CA ARG A 36 -3.56 4.30 5.91
C ARG A 36 -2.76 3.09 6.35
N PHE A 37 -2.78 2.06 5.53
CA PHE A 37 -2.13 0.79 5.83
C PHE A 37 -1.49 0.16 4.59
N TYR A 38 -0.55 -0.74 4.83
CA TYR A 38 -0.01 -1.64 3.82
C TYR A 38 -0.52 -3.05 4.06
N GLN A 39 -0.82 -3.75 2.97
CA GLN A 39 -1.15 -5.16 3.01
C GLN A 39 0.13 -5.99 2.92
N CYS A 40 0.23 -6.99 3.79
CA CYS A 40 1.37 -7.90 3.84
C CYS A 40 1.02 -9.19 3.13
N VAL A 41 1.81 -9.52 2.11
CA VAL A 41 1.60 -10.72 1.28
C VAL A 41 2.70 -11.73 1.61
N GLN A 42 2.29 -12.99 1.77
CA GLN A 42 3.23 -14.07 2.05
C GLN A 42 4.02 -14.44 0.79
N VAL A 43 5.32 -14.17 0.80
CA VAL A 43 6.23 -14.48 -0.32
C VAL A 43 7.04 -15.76 -0.08
N ARG A 44 7.27 -16.14 1.18
CA ARG A 44 7.95 -17.39 1.59
C ARG A 44 7.37 -17.91 2.91
N LYS A 45 7.69 -19.14 3.30
CA LYS A 45 7.15 -19.82 4.50
C LYS A 45 7.13 -18.94 5.76
N ASN A 46 8.16 -18.13 6.00
CA ASN A 46 8.27 -17.27 7.19
C ASN A 46 8.57 -15.80 6.83
N ARG A 47 8.14 -15.34 5.65
CA ARG A 47 8.39 -13.95 5.24
C ARG A 47 7.16 -13.38 4.57
N ARG A 48 6.59 -12.36 5.19
CA ARG A 48 5.54 -11.52 4.61
C ARG A 48 6.15 -10.18 4.27
N LEU A 49 5.90 -9.70 3.05
CA LEU A 49 6.39 -8.41 2.59
C LEU A 49 5.21 -7.52 2.27
N VAL A 50 5.39 -6.21 2.46
CA VAL A 50 4.52 -5.23 1.84
C VAL A 50 4.67 -5.34 0.32
N LEU A 51 3.58 -5.75 -0.34
CA LEU A 51 3.49 -5.81 -1.79
C LEU A 51 2.31 -4.95 -2.22
N GLY A 52 2.60 -3.88 -2.96
CA GLY A 52 1.59 -2.97 -3.49
C GLY A 52 1.68 -1.56 -2.91
N GLN A 53 0.63 -0.79 -3.16
CA GLN A 53 0.55 0.63 -2.79
C GLN A 53 -0.06 0.81 -1.39
N LEU A 54 0.19 1.98 -0.81
CA LEU A 54 -0.44 2.40 0.43
C LEU A 54 -1.97 2.51 0.24
N GLN A 55 -2.75 1.83 1.07
CA GLN A 55 -4.21 1.83 1.01
C GLN A 55 -4.78 2.76 2.08
N ASN A 56 -5.94 3.38 1.79
CA ASN A 56 -6.65 4.22 2.75
C ASN A 56 -7.76 3.40 3.42
N CYS A 57 -7.96 3.62 4.72
CA CYS A 57 -9.13 3.12 5.42
C CYS A 57 -10.41 3.80 4.94
N PRO A 58 -11.55 3.09 4.96
CA PRO A 58 -12.86 3.68 4.73
C PRO A 58 -13.15 4.85 5.68
N GLN A 59 -14.10 5.72 5.28
CA GLN A 59 -14.49 6.85 6.12
C GLN A 59 -15.03 6.38 7.47
N GLY A 60 -14.56 7.03 8.55
CA GLY A 60 -14.95 6.72 9.92
C GLY A 60 -14.16 5.58 10.57
N LEU A 61 -13.34 4.84 9.80
CA LEU A 61 -12.48 3.79 10.33
C LEU A 61 -11.03 4.27 10.46
N ILE A 62 -10.31 3.64 11.37
CA ILE A 62 -8.88 3.87 11.62
C ILE A 62 -8.08 2.57 11.54
N CYS A 63 -6.82 2.67 11.13
CA CYS A 63 -5.91 1.53 11.17
C CYS A 63 -5.37 1.34 12.58
N LYS A 64 -5.56 0.13 13.13
CA LYS A 64 -5.02 -0.27 14.44
C LYS A 64 -4.01 -1.40 14.26
N HIS A 65 -2.77 -1.18 14.67
CA HIS A 65 -1.69 -2.19 14.59
C HIS A 65 -1.98 -3.47 15.39
N ASN A 66 -2.87 -3.36 16.38
CA ASN A 66 -3.34 -4.44 17.25
C ASN A 66 -4.80 -4.82 16.97
N GLY A 67 -5.38 -4.30 15.89
CA GLY A 67 -6.72 -4.66 15.44
C GLY A 67 -6.78 -6.08 14.88
N THR A 68 -8.00 -6.60 14.81
CA THR A 68 -8.33 -7.85 14.12
C THR A 68 -8.41 -7.64 12.61
N LEU A 69 -8.87 -6.47 12.18
CA LEU A 69 -8.95 -6.04 10.79
C LEU A 69 -8.01 -4.86 10.52
N GLU A 70 -7.69 -4.65 9.25
CA GLU A 70 -6.83 -3.55 8.80
C GLU A 70 -7.39 -2.17 9.17
N CYS A 71 -8.72 -2.02 9.18
CA CYS A 71 -9.43 -0.78 9.48
C CYS A 71 -10.61 -1.09 10.39
N GLU A 72 -10.64 -0.45 11.56
CA GLU A 72 -11.62 -0.68 12.62
C GLU A 72 -12.20 0.65 13.12
N GLU A 73 -13.31 0.57 13.85
CA GLU A 73 -13.88 1.75 14.49
C GLU A 73 -12.91 2.30 15.56
N PRO A 74 -12.78 3.63 15.69
CA PRO A 74 -12.01 4.23 16.77
C PRO A 74 -12.62 3.87 18.12
N ASP A 75 -11.78 3.71 19.14
CA ASP A 75 -12.27 3.48 20.49
C ASP A 75 -13.07 4.71 20.97
N PRO A 76 -14.16 4.52 21.72
CA PRO A 76 -15.04 5.60 22.16
C PRO A 76 -14.39 6.57 23.15
#